data_AF-A0A829G7W6-F1
#
_entry.id   AF-A0A829G7W6-F1
#
_cell.length_a   1.000
_cell.length_b   1.000
_cell.length_c   1.000
_cell.angle_alpha   90.00
_cell.angle_beta   90.00
_cell.angle_gamma   90.00
#
_symmetry.space_group_name_H-M   'P 1'
#
loop_
_entity.id
_entity.type
_entity.pdbx_description
1 polymer ?
#
loop_
_entity_poly.entity_id
_entity_poly.type
_entity_poly.pdbx_seq_one_letter_code
_entity_poly.pdbx_strand_id
1 'polypeptide(L)'
;MNAILALALLLLVMMLLIGGKQGLANFFALTVNALLMILVVILMASGFNPIILAVVFGLIILASTIFLSTSHVAVAGPAFVSALLIMTLLVGLIILTMTLSQTAGFGPEDSESLEGFSVYIGVSFPHILIATTLLGTLGAIAEAAIAVAAGMDEIKDQASDAGIKQMGHEIIGTALNTLFFGFFGGFSS
;
A
#
# COMPACT_ATOMS: atom_id res chain seq x y z
N MET A 1 -26.15 -13.57 4.55
CA MET A 1 -24.72 -13.49 4.15
C MET A 1 -24.26 -12.06 4.41
N ASN A 2 -23.15 -11.86 5.12
CA ASN A 2 -22.62 -10.51 5.37
C ASN A 2 -22.24 -9.87 4.03
N ALA A 3 -22.53 -8.58 3.81
CA ALA A 3 -22.29 -7.89 2.54
C ALA A 3 -20.81 -7.94 2.12
N ILE A 4 -19.90 -7.84 3.09
CA ILE A 4 -18.45 -7.95 2.87
C ILE A 4 -18.08 -9.33 2.31
N LEU A 5 -18.63 -10.40 2.89
CA LEU A 5 -18.40 -11.76 2.41
C LEU A 5 -18.96 -11.97 1.00
N ALA A 6 -20.12 -11.38 0.70
CA ALA A 6 -20.71 -11.44 -0.64
C ALA A 6 -19.82 -10.76 -1.69
N LEU A 7 -19.30 -9.57 -1.38
CA LEU A 7 -18.42 -8.81 -2.27
C LEU A 7 -17.05 -9.48 -2.43
N ALA A 8 -16.49 -10.05 -1.36
CA ALA A 8 -15.23 -10.79 -1.42
C ALA A 8 -15.33 -12.05 -2.31
N LEU A 9 -16.44 -12.79 -2.20
CA LEU A 9 -16.71 -13.94 -3.07
C LEU A 9 -16.92 -13.52 -4.53
N LEU A 10 -17.67 -12.44 -4.76
CA LEU A 10 -17.86 -11.89 -6.10
C LEU A 10 -16.53 -11.48 -6.73
N LEU A 11 -15.67 -10.79 -5.98
CA LEU A 11 -14.33 -10.39 -6.41
C LEU A 11 -13.50 -11.63 -6.79
N LEU A 12 -13.47 -12.65 -5.92
CA LEU A 12 -12.75 -13.89 -6.19
C LEU A 12 -13.22 -14.55 -7.48
N VAL A 13 -14.54 -14.67 -7.68
CA VAL A 13 -15.11 -15.26 -8.90
C VAL A 13 -14.72 -14.45 -10.14
N MET A 14 -14.81 -13.12 -10.08
CA MET A 14 -14.43 -12.25 -11.21
C MET A 14 -12.93 -12.34 -11.53
N MET A 15 -12.07 -12.39 -10.52
CA MET A 15 -10.62 -12.55 -10.71
C MET A 15 -10.30 -13.89 -11.38
N LEU A 16 -10.98 -14.97 -11.00
CA LEU A 16 -10.78 -16.29 -11.61
C LEU A 16 -11.30 -16.35 -13.05
N LEU A 17 -12.48 -15.78 -13.31
CA LEU A 17 -13.10 -15.81 -14.63
C LEU A 17 -12.39 -14.92 -15.65
N ILE A 18 -12.03 -13.69 -15.25
CA ILE A 18 -11.45 -12.68 -16.16
C ILE A 18 -9.91 -12.77 -16.14
N GLY A 19 -9.31 -12.88 -14.96
CA GLY A 19 -7.85 -12.87 -14.78
C GLY A 19 -7.19 -14.24 -14.97
N GLY A 20 -7.96 -15.33 -14.99
CA GLY A 20 -7.43 -16.70 -15.15
C GLY A 20 -6.31 -17.02 -14.15
N LYS A 21 -5.15 -17.47 -14.66
CA LYS A 21 -3.97 -17.77 -13.84
C LYS A 21 -3.40 -16.54 -13.13
N GLN A 22 -3.45 -15.38 -13.80
CA GLN A 22 -2.96 -14.13 -13.23
C GLN A 22 -3.90 -13.65 -12.12
N GLY A 23 -5.21 -13.81 -12.29
CA GLY A 23 -6.20 -13.51 -11.25
C GLY A 23 -5.98 -14.33 -9.97
N LEU A 24 -5.66 -15.62 -10.11
CA LEU A 24 -5.31 -16.47 -8.96
C LEU A 24 -4.00 -16.03 -8.29
N ALA A 25 -2.97 -15.66 -9.07
CA ALA A 25 -1.72 -15.14 -8.54
C ALA A 25 -1.94 -13.83 -7.75
N ASN A 26 -2.75 -12.92 -8.28
CA ASN A 26 -3.10 -11.66 -7.62
C ASN A 26 -3.88 -11.91 -6.31
N PHE A 27 -4.81 -12.86 -6.30
CA PHE A 27 -5.53 -13.25 -5.08
C PHE A 27 -4.59 -13.86 -4.03
N PHE A 28 -3.64 -14.69 -4.46
CA PHE A 28 -2.61 -15.24 -3.57
C PHE A 28 -1.72 -14.13 -3.01
N ALA A 29 -1.31 -13.16 -3.83
CA ALA A 29 -0.55 -11.98 -3.40
C ALA A 29 -1.31 -11.17 -2.34
N LEU A 30 -2.60 -10.90 -2.57
CA LEU A 30 -3.46 -10.23 -1.60
C LEU A 30 -3.50 -10.97 -0.26
N THR A 31 -3.66 -12.29 -0.31
CA THR A 31 -3.69 -13.15 0.89
C THR A 31 -2.35 -13.11 1.64
N VAL A 32 -1.24 -13.27 0.93
CA VAL A 32 0.11 -13.19 1.51
C VAL A 32 0.34 -11.82 2.15
N ASN A 33 0.00 -10.73 1.46
CA ASN A 33 0.16 -9.38 1.98
C ASN A 33 -0.71 -9.14 3.23
N ALA A 34 -1.95 -9.65 3.25
CA ALA A 34 -2.81 -9.58 4.43
C ALA A 34 -2.20 -10.33 5.63
N LEU A 35 -1.66 -11.53 5.40
CA LEU A 35 -0.98 -12.31 6.44
C LEU A 35 0.29 -11.60 6.95
N LEU A 36 1.08 -11.00 6.05
CA LEU A 36 2.25 -10.20 6.41
C LEU A 36 1.85 -8.98 7.24
N MET A 37 0.76 -8.29 6.88
CA MET A 37 0.24 -7.17 7.67
C MET A 37 -0.19 -7.61 9.08
N ILE A 38 -0.90 -8.74 9.21
CA ILE A 38 -1.26 -9.29 10.52
C ILE A 38 0.01 -9.63 11.33
N LEU A 39 1.00 -10.25 10.70
CA LEU A 39 2.27 -10.57 11.34
C LEU A 39 3.01 -9.32 11.83
N VAL A 40 3.04 -8.26 11.02
CA VAL A 40 3.63 -6.97 11.41
C VAL A 40 2.95 -6.41 12.66
N VAL A 41 1.62 -6.44 12.72
CA VAL A 41 0.86 -5.96 13.88
C VAL A 41 1.19 -6.78 15.13
N ILE A 42 1.27 -8.12 15.01
CA ILE A 42 1.65 -9.00 16.12
C ILE A 42 3.08 -8.70 16.61
N LEU A 43 4.02 -8.47 15.70
CA LEU A 43 5.40 -8.13 16.05
C LEU A 43 5.49 -6.75 16.71
N MET A 44 4.75 -5.75 16.22
CA MET A 44 4.65 -4.45 16.87
C MET A 44 4.11 -4.62 18.30
N ALA A 45 3.01 -5.35 18.49
CA ALA A 45 2.44 -5.63 19.81
C ALA A 45 3.39 -6.39 20.75
N SER A 46 4.37 -7.12 20.18
CA SER A 46 5.41 -7.82 20.95
C SER A 46 6.58 -6.92 21.38
N GLY A 47 6.52 -5.62 21.11
CA GLY A 47 7.53 -4.64 21.54
C GLY A 47 8.63 -4.34 20.52
N PHE A 48 8.57 -4.91 19.31
CA PHE A 48 9.54 -4.62 18.26
C PHE A 48 9.34 -3.21 17.69
N ASN A 49 10.42 -2.58 17.24
CA ASN A 49 10.39 -1.20 16.72
C ASN A 49 9.47 -1.11 15.46
N PRO A 50 8.37 -0.33 15.51
CA PRO A 50 7.41 -0.25 14.41
C PRO A 50 8.00 0.26 13.10
N ILE A 51 8.93 1.21 13.15
CA ILE A 51 9.52 1.80 11.94
C ILE A 51 10.37 0.75 11.22
N ILE A 52 11.21 0.02 11.95
CA ILE A 52 12.05 -1.04 11.38
C ILE A 52 11.18 -2.13 10.76
N LEU A 53 10.13 -2.56 11.48
CA LEU A 53 9.18 -3.54 10.95
C LEU A 53 8.50 -3.04 9.68
N ALA A 54 8.02 -1.80 9.65
CA ALA A 54 7.35 -1.24 8.48
C ALA A 54 8.28 -1.14 7.26
N VAL A 55 9.55 -0.79 7.45
CA VAL A 55 10.53 -0.78 6.36
C VAL A 55 10.80 -2.19 5.86
N VAL A 56 11.14 -3.13 6.74
CA VAL A 56 11.50 -4.50 6.34
C VAL A 56 10.31 -5.22 5.69
N PHE A 57 9.16 -5.24 6.36
CA PHE A 57 7.97 -5.88 5.81
C PHE A 57 7.38 -5.10 4.65
N GLY A 58 7.53 -3.78 4.61
CA GLY A 58 7.11 -2.97 3.47
C GLY A 58 7.85 -3.33 2.19
N LEU A 59 9.16 -3.62 2.28
CA LEU A 59 9.94 -4.14 1.16
C LEU A 59 9.43 -5.51 0.70
N ILE A 60 9.13 -6.41 1.63
CA ILE A 60 8.61 -7.75 1.33
C ILE A 60 7.22 -7.65 0.68
N ILE A 61 6.35 -6.80 1.22
CA ILE A 61 5.01 -6.55 0.69
C ILE A 61 5.09 -5.95 -0.71
N LEU A 62 5.96 -4.96 -0.95
CA LEU A 62 6.16 -4.39 -2.28
C LEU A 62 6.66 -5.44 -3.28
N ALA A 63 7.66 -6.24 -2.91
CA ALA A 63 8.18 -7.30 -3.75
C ALA A 63 7.10 -8.34 -4.06
N SER A 64 6.40 -8.84 -3.03
CA SER A 64 5.28 -9.77 -3.17
C SER A 64 4.21 -9.21 -4.10
N THR A 65 3.78 -7.97 -3.88
CA THR A 65 2.74 -7.33 -4.69
C THR A 65 3.18 -7.23 -6.15
N ILE A 66 4.35 -6.67 -6.43
CA ILE A 66 4.78 -6.37 -7.80
C ILE A 66 5.08 -7.65 -8.58
N PHE A 67 5.87 -8.56 -8.02
CA PHE A 67 6.31 -9.77 -8.73
C PHE A 67 5.22 -10.83 -8.87
N LEU A 68 4.21 -10.86 -8.00
CA LEU A 68 3.06 -11.75 -8.19
C LEU A 68 2.00 -11.12 -9.10
N SER A 69 1.93 -9.78 -9.19
CA SER A 69 0.90 -9.10 -9.98
C SER A 69 1.17 -9.03 -11.49
N THR A 70 2.40 -9.30 -11.93
CA THR A 70 2.74 -9.36 -13.35
C THR A 70 3.76 -10.46 -13.64
N SER A 71 3.56 -11.20 -14.73
CA SER A 71 4.51 -12.20 -15.23
C SER A 71 5.62 -11.61 -16.09
N HIS A 72 5.51 -10.33 -16.48
CA HIS A 72 6.46 -9.68 -17.38
C HIS A 72 7.59 -9.02 -16.58
N VAL A 73 8.78 -9.61 -16.62
CA VAL A 73 9.96 -9.08 -15.91
C VAL A 73 10.35 -7.68 -16.39
N ALA A 74 10.11 -7.36 -17.66
CA ALA A 74 10.31 -6.02 -18.24
C ALA A 74 9.46 -4.94 -17.55
N VAL A 75 8.33 -5.32 -16.94
CA VAL A 75 7.47 -4.44 -16.16
C VAL A 75 7.82 -4.52 -14.67
N ALA A 76 7.93 -5.74 -14.13
CA ALA A 76 8.14 -5.97 -12.69
C ALA A 76 9.44 -5.34 -12.15
N GLY A 77 10.54 -5.47 -12.90
CA GLY A 77 11.85 -4.94 -12.50
C GLY A 77 11.85 -3.41 -12.34
N PRO A 78 11.55 -2.65 -13.41
CA PRO A 78 11.45 -1.19 -13.34
C PRO A 78 10.40 -0.69 -12.34
N ALA A 79 9.26 -1.39 -12.22
CA ALA A 79 8.24 -1.06 -11.23
C ALA A 79 8.78 -1.22 -9.80
N PHE A 80 9.48 -2.31 -9.49
CA PHE A 80 10.03 -2.55 -8.16
C PHE A 80 11.11 -1.53 -7.77
N VAL A 81 12.01 -1.19 -8.70
CA VAL A 81 13.05 -0.17 -8.46
C VAL A 81 12.41 1.21 -8.25
N SER A 82 11.43 1.58 -9.08
CA SER A 82 10.68 2.84 -8.91
C SER A 82 9.95 2.89 -7.57
N ALA A 83 9.26 1.81 -7.20
CA ALA A 83 8.57 1.69 -5.92
C ALA A 83 9.52 1.82 -4.73
N LEU A 84 10.72 1.22 -4.81
CA LEU A 84 11.74 1.31 -3.76
C LEU A 84 12.25 2.75 -3.57
N LEU A 85 12.48 3.47 -4.67
CA LEU A 85 12.90 4.87 -4.62
C LEU A 85 11.81 5.75 -4.00
N ILE A 86 10.56 5.57 -4.42
CA ILE A 86 9.41 6.32 -3.89
C ILE A 86 9.19 6.00 -2.41
N MET A 87 9.26 4.73 -2.01
CA MET A 87 9.16 4.32 -0.61
C MET A 87 10.23 4.99 0.24
N THR A 88 11.48 5.03 -0.23
CA THR A 88 12.59 5.68 0.49
C THR A 88 12.33 7.17 0.69
N LEU A 89 11.86 7.85 -0.36
CA LEU A 89 11.50 9.27 -0.29
C LEU A 89 10.31 9.50 0.68
N LEU A 90 9.29 8.64 0.61
CA LEU A 90 8.11 8.73 1.47
C LEU A 90 8.44 8.50 2.94
N VAL A 91 9.34 7.55 3.27
CA VAL A 91 9.79 7.37 4.66
C VAL A 91 10.39 8.67 5.20
N GLY A 92 11.27 9.32 4.42
CA GLY A 92 11.85 10.61 4.79
C GLY A 92 10.80 11.70 4.96
N LEU A 93 9.84 11.78 4.04
CA LEU A 93 8.75 12.75 4.10
C LEU A 93 7.84 12.54 5.31
N ILE A 94 7.44 11.29 5.60
CA ILE A 94 6.58 10.94 6.74
C ILE A 94 7.29 11.29 8.06
N ILE A 95 8.56 10.96 8.21
CA ILE A 95 9.32 11.30 9.42
C ILE A 95 9.42 12.83 9.58
N LEU A 96 9.72 13.54 8.50
CA LEU A 96 9.81 15.00 8.51
C LEU A 96 8.48 15.65 8.92
N THR A 97 7.38 15.27 8.28
CA THR A 97 6.07 15.85 8.57
C THR A 97 5.61 15.54 9.99
N MET A 98 5.79 14.30 10.46
CA MET A 98 5.44 13.90 11.82
C MET A 98 6.27 14.61 12.89
N THR A 99 7.55 14.87 12.61
CA THR A 99 8.42 15.62 13.52
C THR A 99 7.99 17.09 13.59
N LEU A 100 7.64 17.70 12.46
CA LEU A 100 7.21 19.09 12.39
C LEU A 100 5.82 19.31 13.01
N SER A 101 4.92 18.35 12.87
CA SER A 101 3.56 18.42 13.43
C SER A 101 3.50 18.11 14.92
N GLN A 102 4.59 17.58 15.51
CA GLN A 102 4.64 17.15 16.92
C GLN A 102 3.49 16.17 17.26
N THR A 103 3.12 15.30 16.32
CA THR A 103 1.99 14.39 16.49
C THR A 103 2.30 13.34 17.56
N ALA A 104 1.56 13.36 18.66
CA ALA A 104 1.76 12.44 19.80
C ALA A 104 1.24 11.01 19.54
N GLY A 105 0.70 10.76 18.35
CA GLY A 105 0.08 9.48 17.96
C GLY A 105 -1.42 9.40 18.22
N PHE A 106 -1.99 10.37 18.96
CA PHE A 106 -3.42 10.50 19.24
C PHE A 106 -3.86 11.96 19.18
N GLY A 107 -5.07 12.20 18.68
CA GLY A 107 -5.74 13.49 18.75
C GLY A 107 -6.61 13.62 20.01
N PRO A 108 -7.01 14.84 20.41
CA PRO A 108 -8.01 15.04 21.47
C PRO A 108 -9.29 14.23 21.27
N GLU A 109 -9.68 13.98 20.02
CA GLU A 109 -10.82 13.18 19.58
C GLU A 109 -10.72 11.70 19.97
N ASP A 110 -9.52 11.16 20.15
CA ASP A 110 -9.33 9.74 20.49
C ASP A 110 -9.52 9.48 22.00
N SER A 111 -9.67 10.53 22.81
CA SER A 111 -9.69 10.41 24.29
C SER A 111 -10.81 9.51 24.82
N GLU A 112 -11.99 9.54 24.19
CA GLU A 112 -13.12 8.67 24.55
C GLU A 112 -12.84 7.21 24.18
N SER A 113 -12.25 6.98 23.00
CA SER A 113 -11.90 5.64 22.50
C SER A 113 -10.77 4.98 23.31
N LEU A 114 -9.92 5.77 23.97
CA LEU A 114 -8.82 5.30 24.81
C LEU A 114 -9.22 5.10 26.27
N GLU A 115 -10.44 5.51 26.65
CA GLU A 115 -10.91 5.33 28.02
C GLU A 115 -10.96 3.84 28.39
N GLY A 116 -10.33 3.49 29.52
CA GLY A 116 -10.24 2.09 29.98
C GLY A 116 -9.09 1.27 29.35
N PHE A 117 -8.32 1.82 28.42
CA PHE A 117 -7.12 1.18 27.88
C PHE A 117 -5.84 1.69 28.55
N SER A 118 -4.85 0.79 28.69
CA SER A 118 -3.49 1.20 29.07
C SER A 118 -2.76 1.73 27.83
N VAL A 119 -2.37 3.00 27.87
CA VAL A 119 -1.52 3.63 26.84
C VAL A 119 -0.03 3.26 27.03
N TYR A 120 0.32 2.50 28.06
CA TYR A 120 1.68 2.02 28.31
C TYR A 120 1.84 0.57 27.84
N ILE A 121 1.87 0.36 26.52
CA ILE A 121 2.03 -0.97 25.88
C ILE A 121 3.49 -1.29 25.49
N GLY A 122 4.47 -0.51 25.95
CA GLY A 122 5.90 -0.73 25.65
C GLY A 122 6.32 -0.35 24.22
N VAL A 123 5.43 0.26 23.44
CA VAL A 123 5.67 0.71 22.06
C VAL A 123 5.24 2.17 21.92
N SER A 124 6.00 2.95 21.16
CA SER A 124 5.71 4.37 20.93
C SER A 124 4.59 4.53 19.88
N PHE A 125 3.49 5.17 20.26
CA PHE A 125 2.37 5.48 19.36
C PHE A 125 2.75 6.36 18.15
N PRO A 126 3.59 7.40 18.28
CA PRO A 126 4.14 8.10 17.11
C PRO A 126 4.85 7.17 16.13
N HIS A 127 5.60 6.18 16.62
CA HIS A 127 6.27 5.21 15.76
C HIS A 127 5.29 4.25 15.09
N ILE A 128 4.23 3.84 15.80
CA ILE A 128 3.13 3.06 15.21
C ILE A 128 2.46 3.87 14.11
N LEU A 129 2.17 5.16 14.34
CA LEU A 129 1.55 6.02 13.34
C LEU A 129 2.42 6.19 12.09
N ILE A 130 3.72 6.40 12.25
CA ILE A 130 4.68 6.44 11.12
C ILE A 130 4.64 5.10 10.35
N ALA A 131 4.66 3.99 11.08
CA ALA A 131 4.68 2.66 10.51
C ALA A 131 3.39 2.32 9.74
N THR A 132 2.22 2.58 10.32
CA THR A 132 0.92 2.34 9.67
C THR A 132 0.71 3.27 8.48
N THR A 133 1.16 4.52 8.57
CA THR A 133 1.14 5.46 7.43
C THR A 133 1.98 4.92 6.27
N LEU A 134 3.21 4.47 6.54
CA LEU A 134 4.07 3.88 5.51
C LEU A 134 3.42 2.64 4.89
N LEU A 135 2.99 1.68 5.71
CA LEU A 135 2.37 0.43 5.25
C LEU A 135 1.10 0.67 4.45
N GLY A 136 0.29 1.66 4.84
CA GLY A 136 -0.94 2.05 4.14
C GLY A 136 -0.69 2.61 2.73
N THR A 137 0.48 3.20 2.48
CA THR A 137 0.82 3.74 1.15
C THR A 137 1.33 2.69 0.15
N LEU A 138 1.75 1.50 0.62
CA LEU A 138 2.44 0.52 -0.23
C LEU A 138 1.60 0.02 -1.41
N GLY A 139 0.29 -0.15 -1.19
CA GLY A 139 -0.63 -0.57 -2.25
C GLY A 139 -0.67 0.45 -3.40
N ALA A 140 -0.81 1.73 -3.07
CA ALA A 140 -0.83 2.81 -4.06
C ALA A 140 0.52 2.97 -4.77
N ILE A 141 1.63 2.81 -4.05
CA ILE A 141 2.98 2.83 -4.64
C ILE A 141 3.13 1.69 -5.65
N ALA A 142 2.74 0.46 -5.28
CA ALA A 142 2.82 -0.70 -6.16
C ALA A 142 1.93 -0.54 -7.40
N GLU A 143 0.67 -0.13 -7.22
CA GLU A 143 -0.28 0.08 -8.31
C GLU A 143 0.24 1.10 -9.33
N ALA A 144 0.66 2.28 -8.85
CA ALA A 144 1.18 3.34 -9.71
C ALA A 144 2.47 2.91 -10.42
N ALA A 145 3.39 2.24 -9.72
CA ALA A 145 4.64 1.78 -10.30
C ALA A 145 4.43 0.72 -11.40
N ILE A 146 3.51 -0.24 -11.18
CA ILE A 146 3.17 -1.25 -12.18
C ILE A 146 2.47 -0.60 -13.37
N ALA A 147 1.52 0.31 -13.16
CA ALA A 147 0.80 0.99 -14.24
C ALA A 147 1.75 1.78 -15.15
N VAL A 148 2.66 2.56 -14.56
CA VAL A 148 3.66 3.34 -15.33
C VAL A 148 4.62 2.40 -16.06
N ALA A 149 5.16 1.38 -15.40
CA ALA A 149 6.09 0.45 -16.04
C ALA A 149 5.44 -0.35 -17.18
N ALA A 150 4.19 -0.78 -16.99
CA ALA A 150 3.44 -1.51 -18.02
C ALA A 150 3.15 -0.60 -19.23
N GLY A 151 2.67 0.62 -18.98
CA GLY A 151 2.41 1.57 -20.06
C GLY A 151 3.69 1.95 -20.83
N MET A 152 4.81 2.12 -20.14
CA MET A 152 6.11 2.35 -20.78
C MET A 152 6.58 1.17 -21.64
N ASP A 153 6.38 -0.07 -21.17
CA ASP A 153 6.73 -1.28 -21.94
C ASP A 153 5.85 -1.42 -23.20
N GLU A 154 4.58 -1.03 -23.11
CA GLU A 154 3.62 -1.07 -24.23
C GLU A 154 3.97 -0.07 -25.34
N ILE A 155 4.43 1.13 -24.99
CA ILE A 155 4.75 2.19 -25.97
C ILE A 155 6.24 2.24 -26.36
N LYS A 156 7.08 1.30 -25.90
CA LYS A 156 8.54 1.39 -26.01
C LYS A 156 9.07 1.69 -27.43
N ASP A 157 8.43 1.15 -28.45
CA ASP A 157 8.84 1.28 -29.86
C ASP A 157 8.21 2.51 -30.55
N GLN A 158 7.29 3.20 -29.88
CA GLN A 158 6.51 4.35 -30.37
C GLN A 158 6.56 5.53 -29.39
N ALA A 159 7.52 5.51 -28.46
CA ALA A 159 7.61 6.45 -27.37
C ALA A 159 7.83 7.87 -27.91
N SER A 160 6.83 8.73 -27.72
CA SER A 160 6.92 10.17 -27.95
C SER A 160 6.77 10.90 -26.62
N ASP A 161 7.46 12.04 -26.46
CA ASP A 161 7.36 12.86 -25.24
C ASP A 161 5.91 13.24 -24.92
N ALA A 162 5.11 13.52 -25.95
CA ALA A 162 3.69 13.81 -25.81
C ALA A 162 2.89 12.59 -25.29
N GLY A 163 3.15 11.41 -25.84
CA GLY A 163 2.50 10.16 -25.41
C GLY A 163 2.84 9.78 -23.97
N ILE A 164 4.11 9.86 -23.58
CA ILE A 164 4.54 9.58 -22.19
C ILE A 164 3.87 10.54 -21.22
N LYS A 165 3.81 11.84 -21.55
CA LYS A 165 3.18 12.85 -20.69
C LYS A 165 1.68 12.63 -20.56
N GLN A 166 1.00 12.27 -21.64
CA GLN A 166 -0.43 11.96 -21.62
C GLN A 166 -0.72 10.72 -20.77
N MET A 167 0.02 9.64 -20.98
CA MET A 167 -0.09 8.41 -20.19
C MET A 167 0.12 8.67 -18.69
N GLY A 168 1.16 9.44 -18.34
CA GLY A 168 1.41 9.83 -16.95
C GLY A 168 0.26 10.64 -16.35
N HIS A 169 -0.36 11.54 -17.11
CA HIS A 169 -1.52 12.31 -16.65
C HIS A 169 -2.74 11.42 -16.38
N GLU A 170 -3.01 10.45 -17.26
CA GLU A 170 -4.12 9.51 -17.11
C GLU A 170 -3.92 8.57 -15.90
N ILE A 171 -2.71 8.05 -15.71
CA ILE A 171 -2.38 7.20 -14.55
C ILE A 171 -2.49 8.00 -13.25
N ILE A 172 -1.96 9.23 -13.19
CA ILE A 172 -2.07 10.07 -11.99
C ILE A 172 -3.54 10.40 -11.70
N GLY A 173 -4.35 10.73 -12.71
CA GLY A 173 -5.76 11.05 -12.54
C GLY A 173 -6.57 9.88 -11.99
N THR A 174 -6.33 8.67 -12.50
CA THR A 174 -7.01 7.45 -12.00
C THR A 174 -6.55 7.09 -10.58
N ALA A 175 -5.25 7.14 -10.30
CA ALA A 175 -4.71 6.88 -8.96
C ALA A 175 -5.23 7.88 -7.92
N LEU A 176 -5.33 9.17 -8.27
CA LEU A 176 -5.90 10.20 -7.39
C LEU A 176 -7.37 9.92 -7.05
N ASN A 177 -8.16 9.48 -8.02
CA ASN A 177 -9.57 9.12 -7.77
C ASN A 177 -9.67 7.91 -6.82
N THR A 178 -8.86 6.88 -7.02
CA THR A 178 -8.81 5.71 -6.13
C THR A 178 -8.44 6.11 -4.71
N LEU A 179 -7.39 6.92 -4.54
CA LEU A 179 -6.97 7.42 -3.23
C LEU A 179 -8.03 8.32 -2.57
N PHE A 180 -8.65 9.22 -3.35
CA PHE A 180 -9.70 10.11 -2.88
C PHE A 180 -10.90 9.32 -2.31
N PHE A 181 -11.45 8.39 -3.09
CA PHE A 181 -12.58 7.59 -2.64
C PHE A 181 -12.19 6.58 -1.55
N GLY A 182 -10.98 6.02 -1.59
CA GLY A 182 -10.48 5.15 -0.53
C GLY A 182 -10.38 5.86 0.82
N PHE A 183 -9.84 7.09 0.83
CA PHE A 183 -9.74 7.91 2.03
C PHE A 183 -11.12 8.27 2.60
N PHE A 184 -12.02 8.84 1.79
CA PHE A 184 -13.36 9.23 2.26
C PHE A 184 -14.25 8.04 2.61
N GLY A 185 -14.11 6.91 1.93
CA GLY A 185 -14.82 5.67 2.25
C GLY A 185 -14.49 5.17 3.66
N GLY A 186 -13.24 5.35 4.12
CA GLY A 186 -12.82 4.96 5.46
C GLY A 186 -13.44 5.77 6.60
N PHE A 187 -13.87 7.01 6.36
CA PHE A 187 -14.59 7.83 7.37
C PHE A 187 -16.07 7.48 7.50
N SER A 188 -16.64 6.76 6.54
CA SER A 188 -18.07 6.45 6.49
C SER A 188 -18.48 5.22 7.32
N SER A 189 -17.52 4.54 7.95
CA SER A 189 -17.71 3.33 8.77
C SER A 189 -17.33 3.58 10.21
#